data_AF-Q4DFL2-F1
#
_entry.id   AF-Q4DFL2-F1
#
_cell.length_a   1.000
_cell.length_b   1.000
_cell.length_c   1.000
_cell.angle_alpha   90.00
_cell.angle_beta   90.00
_cell.angle_gamma   90.00
#
_symmetry.space_group_name_H-M   'P 1'
#
loop_
_entity.id
_entity.type
_entity.pdbx_description
1 polymer ?
#
loop_
_entity_poly.entity_id
_entity_poly.type
_entity_poly.pdbx_seq_one_letter_code
_entity_poly.pdbx_strand_id
1 'polypeptide(L)'
;MPISPAEAFEERHLQRDDGEKVIPPSLALVAALESGYRFKLSSIEEATDSARYPGFLTRDEFVSLCEKNPNNCLDARMMAKHVSVLAPNGLFTRVSLQEIAAKTGSSQDALSADEIDALFDVLDRENTGSIPAERLMEAMYGDEGRVALGKQRKEYAAAKAEEERQRTLREAAAAAAAAAPKESVPAAAAPKKEEPTSPPPPPPPQQKKKTMCGC
;
A
#
# COMPACT_ATOMS: atom_id res chain seq x y z
N MET A 1 2.31 12.57 -19.17
CA MET A 1 3.34 12.41 -18.13
C MET A 1 3.10 13.48 -17.07
N PRO A 2 3.30 13.17 -15.79
CA PRO A 2 3.25 14.19 -14.75
C PRO A 2 4.27 15.28 -15.07
N ILE A 3 3.86 16.53 -14.90
CA ILE A 3 4.76 17.69 -15.01
C ILE A 3 5.54 17.85 -13.70
N SER A 4 6.57 18.69 -13.68
CA SER A 4 7.28 18.92 -12.42
C SER A 4 6.37 19.66 -11.41
N PRO A 5 6.56 19.48 -10.08
CA PRO A 5 5.84 20.27 -9.07
C PRO A 5 5.95 21.78 -9.29
N ALA A 6 7.10 22.23 -9.78
CA ALA A 6 7.31 23.62 -10.14
C ALA A 6 6.41 24.07 -11.30
N GLU A 7 6.29 23.27 -12.36
CA GLU A 7 5.41 23.58 -13.50
C GLU A 7 3.93 23.50 -13.11
N ALA A 8 3.53 22.49 -12.33
CA ALA A 8 2.15 22.39 -11.86
C ALA A 8 1.74 23.58 -10.99
N PHE A 9 2.67 24.10 -10.18
CA PHE A 9 2.45 25.33 -9.44
C PHE A 9 2.20 26.52 -10.37
N GLU A 10 3.01 26.68 -11.42
CA GLU A 10 2.86 27.80 -12.37
C GLU A 10 1.50 27.77 -13.08
N GLU A 11 0.95 26.59 -13.36
CA GLU A 11 -0.38 26.43 -13.99
C GLU A 11 -1.56 26.71 -13.04
N ARG A 12 -1.35 26.59 -11.72
CA ARG A 12 -2.44 26.55 -10.71
C ARG A 12 -2.33 27.63 -9.64
N HIS A 13 -1.34 28.50 -9.69
CA HIS A 13 -1.17 29.56 -8.70
C HIS A 13 -2.25 30.65 -8.81
N LEU A 14 -2.45 31.35 -7.69
CA LEU A 14 -3.11 32.63 -7.60
C LEU A 14 -2.05 33.71 -7.39
N GLN A 15 -2.30 34.91 -7.90
CA GLN A 15 -1.47 36.06 -7.61
C GLN A 15 -2.12 36.88 -6.49
N ARG A 16 -1.35 37.13 -5.42
CA ARG A 16 -1.75 38.00 -4.32
C ARG A 16 -1.60 39.48 -4.69
N ASP A 17 -2.19 40.35 -3.90
CA ASP A 17 -2.10 41.81 -4.06
C ASP A 17 -0.67 42.36 -3.95
N ASP A 18 0.20 41.65 -3.22
CA ASP A 18 1.64 41.97 -3.10
C ASP A 18 2.48 41.47 -4.30
N GLY A 19 1.84 40.82 -5.26
CA GLY A 19 2.45 40.27 -6.46
C GLY A 19 3.04 38.86 -6.29
N GLU A 20 3.09 38.30 -5.07
CA GLU A 20 3.56 36.93 -4.87
C GLU A 20 2.56 35.90 -5.40
N LYS A 21 3.11 34.82 -5.98
CA LYS A 21 2.35 33.67 -6.43
C LYS A 21 2.20 32.70 -5.26
N VAL A 22 0.96 32.28 -5.01
CA VAL A 22 0.64 31.33 -3.95
C VAL A 22 -0.42 30.34 -4.41
N ILE A 23 -0.52 29.19 -3.76
CA ILE A 23 -1.51 28.17 -4.07
C ILE A 23 -2.28 27.77 -2.80
N PRO A 24 -3.63 27.86 -2.79
CA PRO A 24 -4.45 27.38 -1.68
C PRO A 24 -4.55 25.84 -1.67
N PRO A 25 -4.97 25.21 -0.54
CA PRO A 25 -4.99 23.75 -0.40
C PRO A 25 -5.72 22.99 -1.51
N SER A 26 -6.87 23.50 -1.97
CA SER A 26 -7.67 22.87 -3.01
C SER A 26 -6.94 22.81 -4.36
N LEU A 27 -6.26 23.90 -4.75
CA LEU A 27 -5.49 23.95 -5.98
C LEU A 27 -4.16 23.20 -5.85
N ALA A 28 -3.56 23.21 -4.65
CA ALA A 28 -2.36 22.43 -4.36
C ALA A 28 -2.61 20.92 -4.49
N LEU A 29 -3.82 20.44 -4.14
CA LEU A 29 -4.21 19.06 -4.35
C LEU A 29 -4.22 18.68 -5.84
N VAL A 30 -4.77 19.57 -6.68
CA VAL A 30 -4.79 19.40 -8.14
C VAL A 30 -3.38 19.45 -8.72
N ALA A 31 -2.61 20.49 -8.37
CA ALA A 31 -1.24 20.63 -8.82
C ALA A 31 -0.39 19.43 -8.41
N ALA A 32 -0.53 18.93 -7.18
CA ALA A 32 0.18 17.75 -6.73
C ALA A 32 -0.17 16.53 -7.57
N LEU A 33 -1.46 16.31 -7.88
CA LEU A 33 -1.90 15.21 -8.72
C LEU A 33 -1.32 15.30 -10.14
N GLU A 34 -1.31 16.50 -10.74
CA GLU A 34 -0.67 16.78 -12.04
C GLU A 34 0.84 16.55 -12.00
N SER A 35 1.44 16.72 -10.82
CA SER A 35 2.86 16.44 -10.54
C SER A 35 3.15 14.98 -10.23
N GLY A 36 2.13 14.12 -10.25
CA GLY A 36 2.26 12.71 -9.88
C GLY A 36 2.35 12.45 -8.38
N TYR A 37 1.87 13.35 -7.53
CA TYR A 37 1.78 13.15 -6.07
C TYR A 37 0.32 13.01 -5.63
N ARG A 38 0.04 12.07 -4.72
CA ARG A 38 -1.27 11.91 -4.10
C ARG A 38 -1.22 12.29 -2.63
N PHE A 39 -1.77 13.45 -2.29
CA PHE A 39 -1.93 13.88 -0.90
C PHE A 39 -3.36 13.71 -0.42
N LYS A 40 -3.53 13.64 0.90
CA LYS A 40 -4.81 13.96 1.54
C LYS A 40 -4.92 15.47 1.67
N LEU A 41 -6.13 16.01 1.50
CA LEU A 41 -6.37 17.44 1.69
C LEU A 41 -5.89 17.91 3.06
N SER A 42 -6.19 17.16 4.12
CA SER A 42 -5.77 17.47 5.49
C SER A 42 -4.25 17.64 5.64
N SER A 43 -3.45 16.85 4.91
CA SER A 43 -1.98 16.97 4.96
C SER A 43 -1.47 18.23 4.26
N ILE A 44 -2.19 18.71 3.24
CA ILE A 44 -1.89 19.99 2.60
C ILE A 44 -2.33 21.14 3.50
N GLU A 45 -3.50 21.04 4.14
CA GLU A 45 -4.00 22.03 5.09
C GLU A 45 -3.02 22.22 6.26
N GLU A 46 -2.54 21.13 6.86
CA GLU A 46 -1.49 21.17 7.90
C GLU A 46 -0.21 21.87 7.41
N ALA A 47 0.19 21.64 6.15
CA ALA A 47 1.35 22.32 5.57
C ALA A 47 1.09 23.83 5.40
N THR A 48 -0.12 24.22 5.00
CA THR A 48 -0.48 25.64 4.85
C THR A 48 -0.63 26.38 6.16
N ASP A 49 -0.93 25.71 7.28
CA ASP A 49 -1.05 26.35 8.59
C ASP A 49 0.29 26.91 9.10
N SER A 50 1.40 26.28 8.69
CA SER A 50 2.76 26.66 9.09
C SER A 50 3.54 27.38 7.99
N ALA A 51 2.90 27.65 6.85
CA ALA A 51 3.51 28.33 5.72
C ALA A 51 3.73 29.82 5.99
N ARG A 52 4.55 30.45 5.14
CA ARG A 52 4.80 31.89 5.15
C ARG A 52 3.51 32.71 5.09
N TYR A 53 2.52 32.23 4.33
CA TYR A 53 1.20 32.82 4.25
C TYR A 53 0.17 31.79 4.69
N PRO A 54 -0.32 31.83 5.94
CA PRO A 54 -1.27 30.85 6.46
C PRO A 54 -2.47 30.65 5.51
N GLY A 55 -2.76 29.39 5.20
CA GLY A 55 -3.77 29.00 4.22
C GLY A 55 -3.31 28.97 2.76
N PHE A 56 -2.03 29.25 2.48
CA PHE A 56 -1.44 29.18 1.15
C PHE A 56 -0.01 28.65 1.17
N LEU A 57 0.43 28.04 0.08
CA LEU A 57 1.84 27.68 -0.14
C LEU A 57 2.43 28.57 -1.22
N THR A 58 3.65 29.06 -1.02
CA THR A 58 4.50 29.58 -2.08
C THR A 58 5.01 28.44 -2.97
N ARG A 59 5.63 28.78 -4.11
CA ARG A 59 6.23 27.80 -5.03
C ARG A 59 7.21 26.87 -4.31
N ASP A 60 8.13 27.44 -3.54
CA ASP A 60 9.18 26.69 -2.86
C ASP A 60 8.60 25.81 -1.76
N GLU A 61 7.57 26.27 -1.04
CA GLU A 61 6.87 25.47 -0.03
C GLU A 61 6.10 24.30 -0.65
N PHE A 62 5.42 24.52 -1.78
CA PHE A 62 4.72 23.46 -2.50
C PHE A 62 5.68 22.41 -3.08
N VAL A 63 6.77 22.84 -3.71
CA VAL A 63 7.80 21.93 -4.22
C VAL A 63 8.42 21.14 -3.06
N SER A 64 8.76 21.82 -1.96
CA SER A 64 9.31 21.16 -0.77
C SER A 64 8.34 20.16 -0.15
N LEU A 65 7.04 20.45 -0.14
CA LEU A 65 6.01 19.52 0.33
C LEU A 65 6.01 18.24 -0.52
N CYS A 66 6.11 18.36 -1.84
CA CYS A 66 6.21 17.21 -2.73
C CYS A 66 7.48 16.39 -2.47
N GLU A 67 8.65 17.04 -2.46
CA GLU A 67 9.95 16.38 -2.28
C GLU A 67 10.10 15.69 -0.93
N LYS A 68 9.53 16.26 0.14
CA LYS A 68 9.56 15.68 1.50
C LYS A 68 8.66 14.46 1.64
N ASN A 69 7.76 14.21 0.69
CA ASN A 69 6.81 13.10 0.74
C ASN A 69 6.96 12.16 -0.46
N PRO A 70 8.13 11.52 -0.65
CA PRO A 70 8.39 10.64 -1.79
C PRO A 70 7.46 9.41 -1.80
N ASN A 71 6.97 8.99 -0.64
CA ASN A 71 6.01 7.89 -0.51
C ASN A 71 4.62 8.24 -1.07
N ASN A 72 4.35 9.51 -1.36
CA ASN A 72 3.13 9.97 -2.01
C ASN A 72 3.29 10.10 -3.53
N CYS A 73 4.51 9.93 -4.05
CA CYS A 73 4.77 9.98 -5.48
C CYS A 73 4.22 8.71 -6.15
N LEU A 74 3.29 8.90 -7.08
CA LEU A 74 2.73 7.88 -7.97
C LEU A 74 3.74 7.50 -9.06
N ASP A 75 4.93 7.06 -8.65
CA ASP A 75 5.95 6.61 -9.58
C ASP A 75 5.59 5.25 -10.21
N ALA A 76 6.26 4.92 -11.31
CA ALA A 76 6.02 3.68 -12.04
C ALA A 76 6.25 2.42 -11.17
N ARG A 77 7.15 2.47 -10.18
CA ARG A 77 7.49 1.31 -9.33
C ARG A 77 6.42 1.07 -8.27
N MET A 78 5.93 2.12 -7.65
CA MET A 78 4.84 2.07 -6.69
C MET A 78 3.57 1.60 -7.39
N MET A 79 3.25 2.18 -8.56
CA MET A 79 2.09 1.73 -9.32
C MET A 79 2.23 0.27 -9.78
N ALA A 80 3.42 -0.16 -10.20
CA ALA A 80 3.69 -1.56 -10.54
C ALA A 80 3.40 -2.54 -9.37
N LYS A 81 3.70 -2.15 -8.13
CA LYS A 81 3.34 -2.93 -6.93
C LYS A 81 1.83 -3.06 -6.79
N HIS A 82 1.10 -1.95 -6.90
CA HIS A 82 -0.36 -1.96 -6.82
C HIS A 82 -0.99 -2.79 -7.94
N VAL A 83 -0.57 -2.57 -9.19
CA VAL A 83 -1.07 -3.31 -10.35
C VAL A 83 -0.80 -4.81 -10.25
N SER A 84 0.36 -5.21 -9.71
CA SER A 84 0.68 -6.63 -9.51
C SER A 84 -0.27 -7.32 -8.51
N VAL A 85 -0.79 -6.59 -7.53
CA VAL A 85 -1.76 -7.09 -6.56
C VAL A 85 -3.18 -7.10 -7.14
N LEU A 86 -3.54 -6.04 -7.88
CA LEU A 86 -4.90 -5.87 -8.43
C LEU A 86 -5.17 -6.76 -9.66
N ALA A 87 -4.15 -7.05 -10.47
CA ALA A 87 -4.22 -7.92 -11.64
C ALA A 87 -3.19 -9.07 -11.55
N PRO A 88 -3.40 -10.04 -10.63
CA PRO A 88 -2.44 -11.11 -10.34
C PRO A 88 -2.21 -12.05 -11.53
N ASN A 89 -3.21 -12.18 -12.41
CA ASN A 89 -3.15 -13.01 -13.61
C ASN A 89 -2.63 -12.27 -14.85
N GLY A 90 -2.30 -10.99 -14.75
CA GLY A 90 -1.90 -10.22 -15.93
C GLY A 90 -2.94 -9.27 -16.49
N LEU A 91 -4.21 -9.39 -16.08
CA LEU A 91 -5.32 -8.83 -16.85
C LEU A 91 -6.27 -8.04 -15.95
N PHE A 92 -6.77 -6.91 -16.47
CA PHE A 92 -7.92 -6.21 -15.92
C PHE A 92 -9.14 -6.49 -16.79
N THR A 93 -10.25 -6.87 -16.15
CA THR A 93 -11.58 -6.93 -16.77
C THR A 93 -12.45 -5.79 -16.22
N ARG A 94 -13.53 -5.45 -16.94
CA ARG A 94 -14.51 -4.46 -16.45
C ARG A 94 -15.00 -4.80 -15.05
N VAL A 95 -15.33 -6.07 -14.82
CA VAL A 95 -15.75 -6.58 -13.51
C VAL A 95 -14.67 -6.35 -12.45
N SER A 96 -13.41 -6.69 -12.75
CA SER A 96 -12.33 -6.48 -11.77
C SER A 96 -12.15 -5.00 -11.40
N LEU A 97 -12.24 -4.08 -12.36
CA LEU A 97 -12.13 -2.64 -12.08
C LEU A 97 -13.34 -2.12 -11.30
N GLN A 98 -14.55 -2.58 -11.63
CA GLN A 98 -15.77 -2.24 -10.87
C GLN A 98 -15.69 -2.76 -9.43
N GLU A 99 -15.20 -3.98 -9.21
CA GLU A 99 -14.99 -4.53 -7.87
C GLU A 99 -13.95 -3.73 -7.08
N ILE A 100 -12.88 -3.26 -7.74
CA ILE A 100 -11.87 -2.41 -7.12
C ILE A 100 -12.48 -1.05 -6.75
N ALA A 101 -13.23 -0.43 -7.67
CA ALA A 101 -13.94 0.83 -7.47
C ALA A 101 -15.01 0.72 -6.35
N ALA A 102 -15.65 -0.43 -6.18
CA ALA A 102 -16.58 -0.65 -5.07
C ALA A 102 -15.85 -0.74 -3.71
N LYS A 103 -14.60 -1.21 -3.69
CA LYS A 103 -13.80 -1.38 -2.47
C LYS A 103 -13.12 -0.08 -2.00
N THR A 104 -13.01 0.95 -2.84
CA THR A 104 -12.36 2.21 -2.47
C THR A 104 -13.13 3.03 -1.43
N GLY A 105 -14.38 2.66 -1.11
CA GLY A 105 -15.17 3.24 0.00
C GLY A 105 -15.68 4.67 -0.23
N SER A 106 -15.30 5.30 -1.35
CA SER A 106 -15.75 6.61 -1.79
C SER A 106 -16.13 6.50 -3.26
N SER A 107 -17.39 6.80 -3.59
CA SER A 107 -17.85 6.86 -4.99
C SER A 107 -17.32 8.09 -5.73
N GLN A 108 -16.85 9.12 -5.03
CA GLN A 108 -16.25 10.31 -5.64
C GLN A 108 -14.80 10.07 -6.08
N ASP A 109 -14.09 9.16 -5.40
CA ASP A 109 -12.70 8.83 -5.70
C ASP A 109 -12.56 7.57 -6.58
N ALA A 110 -13.67 6.96 -6.97
CA ALA A 110 -13.73 5.73 -7.73
C ALA A 110 -14.07 6.00 -9.20
N LEU A 111 -13.59 5.14 -10.10
CA LEU A 111 -14.01 5.18 -11.50
C LEU A 111 -15.50 4.82 -11.59
N SER A 112 -16.27 5.67 -12.24
CA SER A 112 -17.63 5.40 -12.67
C SER A 112 -17.66 4.32 -13.76
N ALA A 113 -18.84 3.74 -13.99
CA ALA A 113 -19.02 2.74 -15.04
C ALA A 113 -18.65 3.30 -16.43
N ASP A 114 -19.05 4.54 -16.72
CA ASP A 114 -18.75 5.21 -17.99
C ASP A 114 -17.24 5.45 -18.17
N GLU A 115 -16.53 5.82 -17.10
CA GLU A 115 -15.05 5.97 -17.15
C GLU A 115 -14.34 4.63 -17.36
N ILE A 116 -14.87 3.55 -16.78
CA ILE A 116 -14.34 2.20 -17.02
C ILE A 116 -14.57 1.80 -18.48
N ASP A 117 -15.75 2.05 -19.04
CA ASP A 117 -16.02 1.73 -20.45
C ASP A 117 -15.14 2.55 -21.40
N ALA A 118 -14.96 3.85 -21.14
CA ALA A 118 -14.05 4.70 -21.90
C ALA A 118 -12.59 4.20 -21.85
N LEU A 119 -12.14 3.67 -20.70
CA LEU A 119 -10.82 3.07 -20.56
C LEU A 119 -10.65 1.84 -21.48
N PHE A 120 -11.68 1.00 -21.57
CA PHE A 120 -11.66 -0.18 -22.44
C PHE A 120 -11.69 0.19 -23.92
N ASP A 121 -12.47 1.18 -24.32
CA ASP A 121 -12.51 1.65 -25.72
C ASP A 121 -11.13 2.13 -26.21
N VAL A 122 -10.31 2.67 -25.30
CA VAL A 122 -8.96 3.16 -25.62
C VAL A 122 -7.90 2.05 -25.60
N LEU A 123 -7.96 1.15 -24.61
CA LEU A 123 -6.88 0.20 -24.31
C LEU A 123 -7.14 -1.22 -24.83
N ASP A 124 -8.38 -1.68 -24.90
CA ASP A 124 -8.78 -2.99 -25.41
C ASP A 124 -9.15 -2.91 -26.90
N ARG A 125 -8.19 -2.48 -27.72
CA ARG A 125 -8.38 -2.25 -29.16
C ARG A 125 -8.79 -3.51 -29.94
N GLU A 126 -8.46 -4.67 -29.39
CA GLU A 126 -8.79 -5.98 -29.96
C GLU A 126 -10.14 -6.51 -29.46
N ASN A 127 -10.83 -5.75 -28.58
CA ASN A 127 -12.13 -6.09 -27.99
C ASN A 127 -12.14 -7.48 -27.34
N THR A 128 -11.07 -7.79 -26.60
CA THR A 128 -10.89 -9.07 -25.90
C THR A 128 -11.72 -9.16 -24.62
N GLY A 129 -12.28 -8.04 -24.16
CA GLY A 129 -12.91 -7.90 -22.85
C GLY A 129 -11.90 -7.77 -21.72
N SER A 130 -10.61 -7.57 -22.03
CA SER A 130 -9.54 -7.44 -21.04
C SER A 130 -8.44 -6.46 -21.46
N ILE A 131 -7.83 -5.81 -20.48
CA ILE A 131 -6.66 -4.95 -20.68
C ILE A 131 -5.45 -5.65 -20.04
N PRO A 132 -4.39 -5.95 -20.80
CA PRO A 132 -3.13 -6.41 -20.23
C PRO A 132 -2.56 -5.36 -19.27
N ALA A 133 -2.13 -5.77 -18.09
CA ALA A 133 -1.55 -4.89 -17.08
C ALA A 133 -0.31 -4.15 -17.62
N GLU A 134 0.48 -4.82 -18.46
CA GLU A 134 1.60 -4.22 -19.19
C GLU A 134 1.14 -3.08 -20.09
N ARG A 135 -0.01 -3.23 -20.75
CA ARG A 135 -0.58 -2.21 -21.63
C ARG A 135 -1.10 -1.01 -20.84
N LEU A 136 -1.73 -1.26 -19.68
CA LEU A 136 -2.14 -0.19 -18.77
C LEU A 136 -0.92 0.60 -18.25
N MET A 137 0.11 -0.11 -17.78
CA MET A 137 1.33 0.53 -17.28
C MET A 137 2.10 1.28 -18.37
N GLU A 138 2.13 0.75 -19.59
CA GLU A 138 2.65 1.45 -20.76
C GLU A 138 1.85 2.71 -21.07
N ALA A 139 0.52 2.66 -21.02
CA ALA A 139 -0.30 3.83 -21.27
C ALA A 139 -0.08 4.95 -20.24
N MET A 140 0.19 4.59 -18.98
CA MET A 140 0.40 5.55 -17.89
C MET A 140 1.83 6.11 -17.83
N TYR A 141 2.85 5.26 -18.00
CA TYR A 141 4.26 5.59 -17.74
C TYR A 141 5.20 5.23 -18.91
N GLY A 142 4.67 4.86 -20.07
CA GLY A 142 5.46 4.42 -21.22
C GLY A 142 6.28 3.16 -20.92
N ASP A 143 7.46 3.06 -21.54
CA ASP A 143 8.36 1.92 -21.37
C ASP A 143 8.80 1.72 -19.92
N GLU A 144 8.95 2.81 -19.16
CA GLU A 144 9.32 2.74 -17.74
C GLU A 144 8.28 1.94 -16.94
N GLY A 145 6.99 2.20 -17.16
CA GLY A 145 5.90 1.46 -16.52
C GLY A 145 5.94 -0.03 -16.82
N ARG A 146 6.16 -0.38 -18.10
CA ARG A 146 6.29 -1.77 -18.54
C ARG A 146 7.46 -2.48 -17.86
N VAL A 147 8.62 -1.84 -17.83
CA VAL A 147 9.84 -2.40 -17.23
C VAL A 147 9.67 -2.54 -15.72
N ALA A 148 9.10 -1.53 -15.05
CA ALA A 148 8.82 -1.57 -13.62
C ALA A 148 7.87 -2.73 -13.26
N LEU A 149 6.78 -2.92 -14.03
CA LEU A 149 5.85 -4.02 -13.83
C LEU A 149 6.53 -5.39 -14.05
N GLY A 150 7.29 -5.53 -15.13
CA GLY A 150 8.02 -6.77 -15.42
C GLY A 150 9.00 -7.14 -14.32
N LYS A 151 9.73 -6.16 -13.76
CA LYS A 151 10.63 -6.37 -12.62
C LYS A 151 9.86 -6.78 -11.36
N GLN A 152 8.80 -6.05 -11.03
CA GLN A 152 7.97 -6.31 -9.86
C GLN A 152 7.34 -7.71 -9.90
N ARG A 153 6.86 -8.15 -11.07
CA ARG A 153 6.29 -9.49 -11.25
C ARG A 153 7.32 -10.61 -11.07
N LYS A 154 8.54 -10.41 -11.57
CA LYS A 154 9.64 -11.37 -11.34
C LYS A 154 10.01 -11.48 -9.86
N GLU A 155 10.10 -10.36 -9.17
CA GLU A 155 10.38 -10.32 -7.73
C GLU A 155 9.25 -11.00 -6.94
N TYR A 156 7.99 -10.71 -7.27
CA TYR A 156 6.84 -11.33 -6.64
C TYR A 156 6.76 -12.84 -6.90
N ALA A 157 7.01 -13.28 -8.14
CA ALA A 157 7.04 -14.70 -8.48
C ALA A 157 8.17 -15.44 -7.75
N ALA A 158 9.35 -14.84 -7.64
CA ALA A 158 10.47 -15.41 -6.88
C ALA A 158 10.15 -15.52 -5.39
N ALA A 159 9.57 -14.46 -4.79
CA ALA A 159 9.16 -14.47 -3.39
C ALA A 159 8.09 -15.54 -3.12
N LYS A 160 7.09 -15.67 -4.00
CA LYS A 160 6.03 -16.68 -3.88
C LYS A 160 6.59 -18.10 -4.01
N ALA A 161 7.52 -18.33 -4.93
CA ALA A 161 8.18 -19.63 -5.08
C ALA A 161 9.03 -20.01 -3.86
N GLU A 162 9.70 -19.03 -3.24
CA GLU A 162 10.46 -19.26 -2.01
C GLU A 162 9.54 -19.53 -0.81
N GLU A 163 8.43 -18.80 -0.68
CA GLU A 163 7.42 -19.06 0.34
C GLU A 163 6.82 -20.48 0.21
N GLU A 164 6.51 -20.91 -1.02
CA GLU A 164 5.99 -22.24 -1.29
C GLU A 164 7.02 -23.34 -0.99
N ARG A 165 8.31 -23.12 -1.27
CA ARG A 165 9.41 -24.01 -0.86
C ARG A 165 9.52 -24.10 0.66
N GLN A 166 9.45 -22.98 1.38
CA GLN A 166 9.50 -23.01 2.85
C GLN A 166 8.27 -23.69 3.45
N ARG A 167 7.09 -23.49 2.87
CA ARG A 167 5.86 -24.15 3.28
C ARG A 167 5.95 -25.66 3.10
N THR A 168 6.39 -26.12 1.93
CA THR A 168 6.56 -27.57 1.66
C THR A 168 7.60 -28.21 2.58
N LEU A 169 8.70 -27.53 2.89
CA LEU A 169 9.69 -28.01 3.87
C LEU A 169 9.11 -28.10 5.29
N ARG A 170 8.32 -27.11 5.71
CA ARG A 170 7.64 -27.14 7.03
C ARG A 170 6.60 -28.24 7.11
N GLU A 171 5.81 -28.45 6.06
CA GLU A 171 4.83 -29.54 5.98
C GLU A 171 5.52 -30.90 6.01
N ALA A 172 6.63 -31.08 5.28
CA ALA A 172 7.43 -32.30 5.31
C ALA A 172 8.06 -32.56 6.69
N ALA A 173 8.61 -31.53 7.34
CA ALA A 173 9.16 -31.64 8.69
C ALA A 173 8.08 -31.98 9.73
N ALA A 174 6.90 -31.37 9.62
CA ALA A 174 5.77 -31.67 10.49
C ALA A 174 5.25 -33.10 10.28
N ALA A 175 5.16 -33.57 9.04
CA ALA A 175 4.79 -34.94 8.72
C ALA A 175 5.82 -35.95 9.24
N ALA A 176 7.12 -35.67 9.10
CA ALA A 176 8.18 -36.50 9.66
C ALA A 176 8.15 -36.55 11.19
N ALA A 177 7.90 -35.42 11.86
CA ALA A 177 7.75 -35.36 13.31
C ALA A 177 6.50 -36.12 13.81
N ALA A 178 5.41 -36.11 13.04
CA ALA A 178 4.21 -36.88 13.36
C ALA A 178 4.36 -38.40 13.09
N ALA A 179 5.19 -38.78 12.12
CA ALA A 179 5.49 -40.17 11.78
C ALA A 179 6.63 -40.78 12.62
N ALA A 180 7.42 -39.96 13.33
CA ALA A 180 8.44 -40.45 14.24
C ALA A 180 7.76 -41.29 15.35
N PRO A 181 8.11 -42.58 15.50
CA PRO A 181 7.56 -43.38 16.58
C PRO A 181 7.93 -42.70 17.90
N LYS A 182 6.95 -42.56 18.79
CA LYS A 182 7.21 -42.23 20.19
C LYS A 182 8.09 -43.36 20.72
N GLU A 183 9.41 -43.21 20.64
CA GLU A 183 10.34 -44.08 21.31
C GLU A 183 9.87 -44.15 22.76
N SER A 184 9.50 -45.38 23.10
CA SER A 184 9.11 -45.86 24.40
C SER A 184 9.85 -45.10 25.49
N VAL A 185 9.08 -44.39 26.31
CA VAL A 185 9.47 -44.13 27.70
C VAL A 185 9.85 -45.51 28.26
N PRO A 186 11.09 -45.74 28.72
CA PRO A 186 11.43 -46.99 29.36
C PRO A 186 10.64 -47.05 30.67
N ALA A 187 9.58 -47.84 30.67
CA ALA A 187 8.91 -48.26 31.88
C ALA A 187 9.87 -49.19 32.64
N ALA A 188 9.94 -48.97 33.95
CA ALA A 188 10.59 -49.81 34.96
C ALA A 188 12.10 -49.64 35.20
N ALA A 189 12.45 -48.56 35.90
CA ALA A 189 13.41 -48.65 37.01
C ALA A 189 12.66 -48.39 38.33
N ALA A 190 12.53 -49.48 39.10
CA ALA A 190 12.06 -49.68 40.47
C ALA A 190 11.69 -48.47 41.38
N PRO A 191 10.55 -48.52 42.11
CA PRO A 191 10.34 -47.66 43.27
C PRO A 191 11.05 -48.26 44.49
N LYS A 192 12.08 -47.60 45.00
CA LYS A 192 12.55 -47.79 46.37
C LYS A 192 12.20 -46.54 47.19
N LYS A 193 11.42 -46.80 48.23
CA LYS A 193 11.09 -46.08 49.47
C LYS A 193 11.98 -44.88 49.89
N GLU A 194 11.32 -44.00 50.65
CA GLU A 194 11.82 -42.90 51.53
C GLU A 194 11.99 -41.55 50.82
N GLU A 195 11.60 -40.38 51.31
CA GLU A 195 10.75 -39.87 52.41
C GLU A 195 10.45 -38.37 52.04
N PRO A 196 9.49 -37.69 52.68
CA PRO A 196 8.77 -36.56 52.06
C PRO A 196 9.44 -35.19 52.24
N THR A 197 9.25 -34.29 51.27
CA THR A 197 9.35 -32.84 51.52
C THR A 197 8.39 -32.04 50.63
N SER A 198 7.62 -31.21 51.33
CA SER A 198 6.56 -30.25 50.98
C SER A 198 6.57 -29.54 49.60
N PRO A 199 5.39 -29.16 49.07
CA PRO A 199 5.26 -28.47 47.79
C PRO A 199 5.46 -26.94 47.92
N PRO A 200 6.01 -26.26 46.91
CA PRO A 200 5.87 -24.80 46.81
C PRO A 200 4.50 -24.43 46.21
N PRO A 201 3.84 -23.37 46.72
CA PRO A 201 2.47 -23.01 46.36
C PRO A 201 2.37 -22.25 45.01
N PRO A 202 1.19 -22.23 44.36
CA PRO A 202 1.00 -21.54 43.09
C PRO A 202 1.04 -20.01 43.26
N PRO A 203 1.49 -19.28 42.22
CA PRO A 203 1.55 -17.82 42.27
C PRO A 203 0.13 -17.20 42.33
N PRO A 204 -0.08 -16.15 43.14
CA PRO A 204 -1.38 -15.51 43.28
C PRO A 204 -1.77 -14.68 42.03
N PRO A 205 -3.07 -14.52 41.75
CA PRO A 205 -3.57 -13.83 40.57
C PRO A 205 -3.23 -12.34 40.60
N GLN A 206 -2.62 -11.84 39.52
CA GLN A 206 -2.35 -10.42 39.34
C GLN A 206 -3.66 -9.63 39.24
N GLN A 207 -3.88 -8.77 40.23
CA GLN A 207 -4.92 -7.76 40.26
C GLN A 207 -4.70 -6.74 39.14
N LYS A 208 -5.64 -6.66 38.18
CA LYS A 208 -5.80 -5.48 37.33
C LYS A 208 -6.24 -4.31 38.21
N LYS A 209 -5.31 -3.39 38.50
CA LYS A 209 -5.61 -2.07 39.06
C LYS A 209 -6.48 -1.30 38.07
N LYS A 210 -7.62 -0.79 38.57
CA LYS A 210 -8.40 0.28 37.95
C LYS A 210 -7.57 1.56 37.98
N THR A 211 -7.34 2.18 36.82
CA THR A 211 -6.98 3.59 36.71
C THR A 211 -8.24 4.41 36.47
N MET A 212 -8.29 5.55 37.15
CA MET A 212 -9.43 6.42 37.37
C MET A 212 -9.97 7.06 36.09
N CYS A 213 -11.30 7.14 36.00
CA CYS A 213 -12.01 8.14 35.21
C CYS A 213 -11.98 9.43 36.04
N GLY A 214 -11.28 10.44 35.54
CA GLY A 214 -11.42 11.83 35.98
C GLY A 214 -12.11 12.59 34.86
N CYS A 215 -13.37 12.95 35.10
CA CYS A 215 -14.17 14.06 34.57
C CYS A 215 -15.62 13.83 34.99
#